data_AF-A0AA90T960-F1
#
_entry.id   AF-A0AA90T960-F1
#
_cell.length_a   1.000
_cell.length_b   1.000
_cell.length_c   1.000
_cell.angle_alpha   90.00
_cell.angle_beta   90.00
_cell.angle_gamma   90.00
#
_symmetry.space_group_name_H-M   'P 1'
#
loop_
_entity.id
_entity.type
_entity.pdbx_description
1 polymer ?
#
loop_
_entity_poly.entity_id
_entity_poly.type
_entity_poly.pdbx_seq_one_letter_code
_entity_poly.pdbx_strand_id
1 'polypeptide(L)'
;MNTKFDSLLKIKQQQLDKCEIDIMQNNQLIDSKNRKIDILLQDLSEVNIPKNGGYWDFKNMQDIKKAFVNEIDKTKNEISRLKNIGKKLQESYKIAFVEYEKIKYLKDNEIKKMILKIKKNELKDLDEVGIMLFKSNKENV
;
A
#
# COMPACT_ATOMS: atom_id res chain seq x y z
N MET A 1 13.70 15.62 -18.33
CA MET A 1 13.54 16.97 -17.74
C MET A 1 13.29 16.79 -16.26
N ASN A 2 14.21 17.24 -15.41
CA ASN A 2 14.00 17.21 -13.97
C ASN A 2 13.12 18.42 -13.60
N THR A 3 12.00 18.17 -12.94
CA THR A 3 11.11 19.22 -12.45
C THR A 3 11.29 19.41 -10.95
N LYS A 4 10.83 20.54 -10.41
CA LYS A 4 10.83 20.79 -8.97
C LYS A 4 9.94 19.80 -8.19
N PHE A 5 9.07 19.08 -8.91
CA PHE A 5 8.15 18.09 -8.35
C PHE A 5 8.74 16.69 -8.25
N ASP A 6 9.91 16.40 -8.83
CA ASP A 6 10.49 15.06 -8.80
C ASP A 6 10.87 14.60 -7.38
N SER A 7 11.46 15.50 -6.60
CA SER A 7 11.79 15.23 -5.19
C SER A 7 10.52 15.00 -4.36
N LEU A 8 9.49 15.82 -4.58
CA LEU A 8 8.22 15.70 -3.87
C LEU A 8 7.46 14.42 -4.26
N LEU A 9 7.46 14.06 -5.54
CA LEU A 9 6.84 12.84 -6.05
C LEU A 9 7.51 11.61 -5.46
N LYS A 10 8.85 11.60 -5.34
CA LYS A 10 9.59 10.52 -4.69
C LYS A 10 9.21 10.36 -3.22
N ILE A 11 9.09 11.47 -2.48
CA ILE A 11 8.64 11.43 -1.07
C ILE A 11 7.22 10.86 -0.99
N LYS A 12 6.31 11.29 -1.87
CA LYS A 12 4.93 10.79 -1.89
C LYS A 12 4.84 9.31 -2.27
N GLN A 13 5.69 8.85 -3.19
CA GLN A 13 5.81 7.44 -3.51
C GLN A 13 6.28 6.63 -2.30
N GLN A 14 7.31 7.08 -1.60
CA GLN A 14 7.79 6.41 -0.38
C GLN A 14 6.71 6.35 0.72
N GLN A 15 5.88 7.38 0.84
CA GLN A 15 4.74 7.37 1.77
C GLN A 15 3.70 6.31 1.37
N LEU A 16 3.43 6.17 0.07
CA LEU A 16 2.52 5.17 -0.46
C LEU A 16 3.05 3.74 -0.23
N ASP A 17 4.32 3.50 -0.57
CA ASP A 17 4.99 2.22 -0.36
C ASP A 17 4.94 1.80 1.12
N LYS A 18 5.13 2.76 2.04
CA LYS A 18 5.02 2.52 3.48
C LYS A 18 3.61 2.07 3.87
N CYS A 19 2.57 2.72 3.35
CA CYS A 19 1.19 2.31 3.61
C CYS A 19 0.90 0.89 3.08
N GLU A 20 1.45 0.51 1.92
CA GLU A 20 1.30 -0.84 1.38
C GLU A 20 1.97 -1.89 2.27
N ILE A 21 3.18 -1.60 2.76
CA ILE A 21 3.89 -2.45 3.71
C ILE A 21 3.06 -2.63 4.98
N ASP A 22 2.53 -1.54 5.55
CA ASP A 22 1.72 -1.59 6.77
C ASP A 22 0.46 -2.44 6.58
N ILE A 23 -0.21 -2.33 5.42
CA ILE A 23 -1.37 -3.17 5.06
C ILE A 23 -0.96 -4.64 4.96
N MET A 24 0.15 -4.93 4.27
CA MET A 24 0.67 -6.28 4.10
C MET A 24 1.00 -6.93 5.45
N GLN A 25 1.68 -6.21 6.33
CA GLN A 25 2.00 -6.68 7.68
C GLN A 25 0.74 -6.96 8.49
N ASN A 26 -0.26 -6.07 8.44
CA ASN A 26 -1.52 -6.31 9.14
C ASN A 26 -2.25 -7.55 8.62
N ASN A 27 -2.23 -7.80 7.31
CA ASN A 27 -2.82 -9.01 6.72
C ASN A 27 -2.07 -10.27 7.16
N GLN A 28 -0.74 -10.25 7.18
CA GLN A 28 0.07 -11.36 7.68
C GLN A 28 -0.23 -11.67 9.16
N LEU A 29 -0.41 -10.63 9.98
CA LEU A 29 -0.84 -10.79 11.37
C LEU A 29 -2.21 -11.45 11.47
N ILE A 30 -3.19 -11.03 10.66
CA ILE A 30 -4.52 -11.67 10.62
C ILE A 30 -4.39 -13.16 10.24
N ASP A 31 -3.61 -13.47 9.21
CA ASP A 31 -3.42 -14.85 8.74
C ASP A 31 -2.75 -15.73 9.80
N SER A 32 -1.73 -15.21 10.48
CA SER A 32 -1.09 -15.94 11.59
C SER A 32 -2.05 -16.23 12.74
N LYS A 33 -2.96 -15.30 13.06
CA LYS A 33 -3.97 -15.47 14.11
C LYS A 33 -5.06 -16.45 13.69
N ASN A 34 -5.45 -16.46 12.42
CA ASN A 34 -6.37 -17.47 11.88
C ASN A 34 -5.75 -18.87 11.97
N ARG A 35 -4.47 -19.04 11.56
CA ARG A 35 -3.75 -20.31 11.73
C ARG A 35 -3.68 -20.75 13.19
N LYS A 36 -3.48 -19.82 14.13
CA LYS A 36 -3.53 -20.12 15.56
C LYS A 36 -4.89 -20.67 15.98
N ILE A 37 -5.99 -20.09 15.47
CA ILE A 37 -7.35 -20.61 15.74
C ILE A 37 -7.50 -22.02 15.17
N ASP A 38 -7.02 -22.29 13.96
CA ASP A 38 -7.12 -23.60 13.33
C ASP A 38 -6.39 -24.67 14.15
N ILE A 39 -5.19 -24.35 14.65
CA ILE A 39 -4.43 -25.23 15.57
C ILE A 39 -5.21 -25.45 16.87
N LEU A 40 -5.72 -24.39 17.50
CA LEU A 40 -6.50 -24.51 18.74
C LEU A 40 -7.78 -25.35 18.55
N LEU A 41 -8.42 -25.27 17.38
CA LEU A 41 -9.59 -26.09 17.04
C LEU A 41 -9.21 -27.55 16.81
N GLN A 42 -8.08 -27.81 16.18
CA GLN A 42 -7.54 -29.16 16.02
C GLN A 42 -7.22 -29.77 17.39
N ASP A 43 -6.46 -29.07 18.23
CA ASP A 43 -6.12 -29.51 19.59
C ASP A 43 -7.38 -29.79 20.41
N LEU A 44 -8.40 -28.93 20.31
CA LEU A 44 -9.68 -29.12 20.98
C LEU A 44 -10.42 -30.38 20.51
N SER A 45 -10.31 -30.74 19.24
CA SER A 45 -10.93 -31.95 18.68
C SER A 45 -10.23 -33.23 19.15
N GLU A 46 -8.95 -33.15 19.50
CA GLU A 46 -8.16 -34.26 20.04
C GLU A 46 -8.43 -34.49 21.55
N VAL A 47 -9.09 -33.54 22.23
CA VAL A 47 -9.51 -33.69 23.63
C VAL A 47 -10.59 -34.76 23.75
N ASN A 48 -10.17 -35.97 24.12
CA ASN A 48 -11.06 -37.11 24.32
C ASN A 48 -11.82 -37.05 25.65
N ILE A 49 -13.09 -37.48 25.64
CA ILE A 49 -13.87 -37.67 26.85
C ILE A 49 -13.38 -38.94 27.55
N PRO A 50 -12.99 -38.89 28.84
CA PRO A 50 -12.60 -40.09 29.57
C PRO A 50 -13.81 -41.03 29.66
N LYS A 51 -13.69 -42.23 29.06
CA LYS A 51 -14.73 -43.26 29.10
C LYS A 51 -14.87 -43.89 30.49
N ASN A 52 -13.77 -43.90 31.25
CA ASN A 52 -13.67 -44.35 32.63
C ASN A 52 -12.88 -43.29 33.42
N GLY A 53 -13.29 -43.01 34.65
CA GLY A 53 -12.63 -42.00 35.50
C GLY A 53 -13.55 -41.47 36.60
N GLY A 54 -12.96 -40.75 37.56
CA GLY A 54 -13.70 -40.09 38.63
C GLY A 54 -14.28 -38.73 38.18
N TYR A 55 -15.14 -38.15 39.02
CA TYR A 55 -15.70 -36.80 38.80
C TYR A 55 -14.62 -35.72 38.54
N TRP A 56 -13.46 -35.84 39.19
CA TRP A 56 -12.33 -34.93 39.01
C TRP A 56 -11.73 -34.95 37.60
N ASP A 57 -11.67 -36.13 36.96
CA ASP A 57 -11.15 -36.26 35.59
C ASP A 57 -12.07 -35.55 34.59
N PHE A 58 -13.39 -35.69 34.78
CA PHE A 58 -14.39 -34.99 33.99
C PHE A 58 -14.33 -33.47 34.19
N LYS A 59 -14.19 -33.01 35.43
CA LYS A 59 -14.07 -31.58 35.74
C LYS A 59 -12.83 -30.96 35.10
N ASN A 60 -11.67 -31.62 35.22
CA ASN A 60 -10.42 -31.16 34.62
C ASN A 60 -10.54 -31.06 33.08
N MET A 61 -11.14 -32.05 32.43
CA MET A 61 -11.40 -32.01 30.98
C MET A 61 -12.29 -30.83 30.60
N GLN A 62 -13.36 -30.59 31.35
CA GLN A 62 -14.27 -29.47 31.11
C GLN A 62 -13.58 -28.11 31.28
N ASP A 63 -12.69 -27.98 32.25
CA ASP A 63 -11.91 -26.76 32.48
C ASP A 63 -10.90 -26.52 31.35
N ILE A 64 -10.26 -27.59 30.84
CA ILE A 64 -9.39 -27.53 29.65
C ILE A 64 -10.19 -27.06 28.43
N LYS A 65 -11.36 -27.64 28.18
CA LYS A 65 -12.23 -27.25 27.05
C LYS A 65 -12.64 -25.78 27.14
N LYS A 66 -13.01 -25.30 28.33
CA LYS A 66 -13.32 -23.88 28.56
C LYS A 66 -12.12 -22.99 28.30
N ALA A 67 -10.91 -23.41 28.70
CA ALA A 67 -9.69 -22.65 28.44
C ALA A 67 -9.44 -22.47 26.93
N PHE A 68 -9.60 -23.53 26.14
CA PHE A 68 -9.49 -23.46 24.66
C PHE A 68 -10.51 -22.51 24.05
N VAL A 69 -11.80 -22.63 24.44
CA VAL A 69 -12.86 -21.74 23.94
C VAL A 69 -12.54 -20.27 24.27
N ASN A 70 -12.10 -20.01 25.50
CA ASN A 70 -11.70 -18.66 25.91
C ASN A 70 -10.52 -18.11 25.10
N GLU A 71 -9.53 -18.94 24.76
CA GLU A 71 -8.39 -18.54 23.92
C GLU A 71 -8.81 -18.26 22.48
N ILE A 72 -9.68 -19.10 21.91
CA ILE A 72 -10.27 -18.89 20.59
C ILE A 72 -11.02 -17.55 20.55
N ASP A 73 -11.85 -17.25 21.55
CA ASP A 73 -12.61 -16.00 21.60
C ASP A 73 -11.71 -14.77 21.76
N LYS A 74 -10.65 -14.87 22.58
CA LYS A 74 -9.62 -13.81 22.67
C LYS A 74 -8.96 -13.59 21.31
N THR A 75 -8.53 -14.65 20.64
CA THR A 75 -7.87 -14.56 19.33
C THR A 75 -8.81 -14.00 18.25
N LYS A 76 -10.11 -14.34 18.28
CA LYS A 76 -11.14 -13.75 17.40
C LYS A 76 -11.32 -12.25 17.65
N ASN A 77 -11.31 -11.83 18.91
CA ASN A 77 -11.39 -10.40 19.27
C ASN A 77 -10.17 -9.63 18.76
N GLU A 78 -8.97 -10.22 18.84
CA GLU A 78 -7.76 -9.64 18.26
C GLU A 78 -7.87 -9.50 16.73
N ILE A 79 -8.37 -10.53 16.03
CA ILE A 79 -8.62 -10.45 14.57
C ILE A 79 -9.60 -9.33 14.25
N SER A 80 -10.67 -9.17 15.02
CA SER A 80 -11.63 -8.07 14.83
C SER A 80 -10.96 -6.69 14.96
N ARG A 81 -10.06 -6.53 15.95
CA ARG A 81 -9.25 -5.30 16.10
C ARG A 81 -8.32 -5.08 14.91
N LEU A 82 -7.61 -6.12 14.46
CA LEU A 82 -6.73 -6.06 13.29
C LEU A 82 -7.49 -5.74 12.00
N LYS A 83 -8.72 -6.24 11.83
CA LYS A 83 -9.59 -5.88 10.71
C LYS A 83 -9.97 -4.40 10.73
N ASN A 84 -10.27 -3.84 11.91
CA ASN A 84 -10.54 -2.41 12.06
C ASN A 84 -9.30 -1.56 11.78
N ILE A 85 -8.11 -2.00 12.21
CA ILE A 85 -6.84 -1.35 11.85
C ILE A 85 -6.64 -1.40 10.34
N GLY A 86 -6.87 -2.55 9.70
CA GLY A 86 -6.77 -2.70 8.24
C GLY A 86 -7.65 -1.72 7.46
N LYS A 87 -8.88 -1.47 7.93
CA LYS A 87 -9.76 -0.44 7.32
C LYS A 87 -9.14 0.96 7.39
N LYS A 88 -8.58 1.33 8.55
CA LYS A 88 -7.92 2.63 8.72
C LYS A 88 -6.69 2.76 7.83
N LEU A 89 -5.88 1.70 7.73
CA LEU A 89 -4.72 1.66 6.84
C LEU A 89 -5.12 1.82 5.37
N GLN A 90 -6.23 1.19 4.94
CA GLN A 90 -6.77 1.37 3.59
C GLN A 90 -7.25 2.81 3.34
N GLU A 91 -7.86 3.46 4.33
CA GLU A 91 -8.25 4.87 4.23
C GLU A 91 -7.01 5.77 4.11
N SER A 92 -5.98 5.54 4.93
CA SER A 92 -4.71 6.26 4.84
C SER A 92 -4.04 6.08 3.47
N TYR A 93 -4.05 4.85 2.94
CA TYR A 93 -3.55 4.56 1.60
C TYR A 93 -4.29 5.36 0.52
N LYS A 94 -5.63 5.38 0.57
CA LYS A 94 -6.44 6.15 -0.39
C LYS A 94 -6.08 7.64 -0.37
N ILE A 95 -5.90 8.22 0.82
CA ILE A 95 -5.50 9.62 0.96
C ILE A 95 -4.11 9.85 0.36
N ALA A 96 -3.13 9.01 0.71
CA ALA A 96 -1.77 9.10 0.18
C ALA A 96 -1.72 8.94 -1.36
N PHE A 97 -2.53 8.04 -1.90
CA PHE A 97 -2.66 7.82 -3.35
C PHE A 97 -3.20 9.04 -4.08
N VAL A 98 -4.27 9.65 -3.53
CA VAL A 98 -4.83 10.89 -4.10
C VAL A 98 -3.80 12.02 -4.09
N GLU A 99 -3.02 12.15 -3.02
CA GLU A 99 -1.95 13.16 -2.96
C GLU A 99 -0.83 12.88 -3.97
N TYR A 100 -0.41 11.62 -4.10
CA TYR A 100 0.58 11.21 -5.10
C TYR A 100 0.13 11.57 -6.52
N GLU A 101 -1.10 11.20 -6.88
CA GLU A 101 -1.66 11.49 -8.22
C GLU A 101 -1.80 12.99 -8.48
N LYS A 102 -2.14 13.79 -7.46
CA LYS A 102 -2.14 15.27 -7.59
C LYS A 102 -0.76 15.81 -7.96
N ILE A 103 0.30 15.36 -7.28
CA ILE A 103 1.66 15.82 -7.56
C ILE A 103 2.14 15.35 -8.94
N LYS A 104 1.81 14.11 -9.31
CA LYS A 104 2.12 13.55 -10.63
C LYS A 104 1.47 14.37 -11.74
N TYR A 105 0.19 14.72 -11.58
CA TYR A 105 -0.52 15.57 -12.54
C TYR A 105 0.13 16.95 -12.70
N LEU A 106 0.56 17.59 -11.59
CA LEU A 106 1.26 18.87 -11.63
C LEU A 106 2.59 18.77 -12.38
N LYS A 107 3.37 17.71 -12.12
CA LYS A 107 4.61 17.43 -12.85
C LYS A 107 4.36 17.28 -14.35
N ASP A 108 3.37 16.49 -14.74
CA ASP A 108 3.06 16.26 -16.16
C ASP A 108 2.66 17.55 -16.87
N ASN A 109 1.92 18.43 -16.18
CA ASN A 109 1.55 19.74 -16.73
C ASN A 109 2.78 20.66 -16.90
N GLU A 110 3.73 20.65 -15.96
CA GLU A 110 4.99 21.39 -16.13
C GLU A 110 5.82 20.86 -17.30
N ILE A 111 5.93 19.54 -17.44
CA ILE A 111 6.67 18.92 -18.55
C ILE A 111 6.03 19.31 -19.88
N LYS A 112 4.70 19.28 -19.98
CA LYS A 112 3.98 19.74 -21.19
C LYS A 112 4.29 21.21 -21.51
N LYS A 113 4.29 22.09 -20.51
CA LYS A 113 4.65 23.51 -20.70
C LYS A 113 6.09 23.69 -21.15
N MET A 114 7.04 22.93 -20.59
CA MET A 114 8.44 22.96 -21.02
C MET A 114 8.60 22.50 -22.46
N ILE A 115 7.95 21.40 -22.85
CA ILE A 115 7.98 20.90 -24.24
C ILE A 115 7.43 21.94 -25.21
N LEU A 116 6.29 22.58 -24.88
CA LEU A 116 5.72 23.63 -25.73
C LEU A 116 6.67 24.83 -25.88
N LYS A 117 7.38 25.20 -24.80
CA LYS A 117 8.36 26.29 -24.83
C LYS A 117 9.55 25.95 -25.72
N ILE A 118 10.07 24.72 -25.62
CA ILE A 118 11.17 24.24 -26.48
C ILE A 118 10.73 24.27 -27.95
N LYS A 119 9.59 23.67 -28.28
CA LYS A 119 9.07 23.67 -29.66
C LYS A 119 8.91 25.08 -30.24
N LYS A 120 8.45 26.02 -29.41
CA LYS A 120 8.31 27.43 -29.84
C LYS A 120 9.66 28.10 -30.08
N ASN A 121 10.67 27.79 -29.28
CA ASN A 121 12.02 28.30 -29.50
C ASN A 121 12.65 27.67 -30.74
N GLU A 122 12.55 26.34 -30.90
CA GLU A 122 13.05 25.62 -32.09
C GLU A 122 12.44 26.18 -33.39
N LEU A 123 11.14 26.49 -33.40
CA LEU A 123 10.49 27.12 -34.55
C LEU A 123 11.07 28.50 -34.87
N LYS A 124 11.31 29.33 -33.84
CA LYS A 124 11.94 30.65 -34.04
C LYS A 124 13.36 30.54 -34.56
N ASP A 125 14.14 29.62 -33.99
CA ASP A 125 15.53 29.40 -34.39
C ASP A 125 15.60 28.91 -35.84
N LEU A 126 14.65 28.05 -36.26
CA LEU A 126 14.51 27.61 -37.66
C LEU A 126 14.14 28.77 -38.59
N ASP A 127 13.20 29.62 -38.19
CA ASP A 127 12.81 30.80 -38.96
C ASP A 127 13.99 31.78 -39.11
N GLU A 128 14.75 32.03 -38.04
CA GLU A 128 15.95 32.87 -38.06
C GLU A 128 17.04 32.31 -38.98
N VAL A 129 17.33 31.00 -38.88
CA VAL A 129 18.26 30.32 -39.79
C VAL A 129 17.78 30.42 -41.24
N GLY A 130 16.49 30.24 -41.49
CA GLY A 130 15.90 30.39 -42.82
C GLY A 130 16.09 31.80 -43.40
N ILE A 131 15.88 32.84 -42.58
CA ILE A 131 16.12 34.24 -42.99
C ILE A 131 17.61 34.49 -43.26
N MET A 132 18.50 33.99 -42.42
CA MET A 132 19.96 34.12 -42.63
C MET A 132 20.37 33.48 -43.95
N LEU A 133 19.99 32.22 -44.20
CA LEU A 133 20.29 31.51 -45.44
C LEU A 133 19.74 32.24 -46.69
N PHE A 134 18.51 32.75 -46.60
CA PHE A 134 17.92 33.53 -47.69
C PHE A 134 18.69 34.81 -47.98
N LYS A 135 19.09 35.56 -46.94
CA LYS A 135 19.90 36.77 -47.10
C LYS A 135 21.27 36.46 -47.69
N SER A 136 21.96 35.44 -47.19
CA SER A 136 23.27 35.01 -47.70
C SER A 136 23.22 34.57 -49.17
N ASN A 137 22.15 33.91 -49.61
CA ASN A 137 21.97 33.55 -51.02
C ASN A 137 21.64 34.76 -51.91
N LYS A 138 21.11 35.85 -51.35
CA LYS A 138 20.77 37.06 -52.11
C LYS A 138 21.95 38.04 -52.25
N GLU A 139 22.94 37.98 -51.36
CA GLU A 139 24.18 38.76 -51.43
C GLU A 139 25.25 38.11 -52.34
N ASN A 140 25.11 36.82 -52.65
CA ASN A 140 26.01 36.07 -53.54
C ASN A 140 25.53 36.02 -55.01
N VAL A 141 24.54 36.84 -55.38
CA VAL A 141 24.01 37.04 -56.75
C VAL A 141 24.15 38.51 -57.11
#